data_AF-A0A2T6BG11-F1
#
_entry.id   AF-A0A2T6BG11-F1
#
_cell.length_a   1.000
_cell.length_b   1.000
_cell.length_c   1.000
_cell.angle_alpha   90.00
_cell.angle_beta   90.00
_cell.angle_gamma   90.00
#
_symmetry.space_group_name_H-M   'P 1'
#
loop_
_entity.id
_entity.type
_entity.pdbx_description
1 polymer ?
#
loop_
_entity_poly.entity_id
_entity_poly.type
_entity_poly.pdbx_seq_one_letter_code
_entity_poly.pdbx_strand_id
1 'polypeptide(L)'
;MVRMEEEQDTLTDTMGYVIQVTQIFERWNRMDYDSDQSTQFLFKNGILDLEEGIYGRAAYRFYVAILNDPRHPDSWLGLATALESMQSEDRQTVLARYALQDAPFLDDIIPLGVTAFSHNPRALSEWLQEVGRKPSIPKKDRQIIGELREDIQKPYQRMVEEEGSEALEMMGMLPLETVAEQEIVLDWLLDAPEEDIVKHVQSLLEDEDFQAEALDAAPFFTHPPMEKLLRRFCRNQNASAKLKTRALLALRWIGVEGNVKLNKFGDSFVVNLDDPLLDNQLPKRFYQVMDWASLWLASQKHMIEEDVLDRCAENLDLLEEEYEQQIEAVQLEAFDLDIAETILRCAFFHHYPQIPSIQSDVKAWAMAFLSIMQEGTEGSGDEWPYACQELHVTARMHKEWILKGTPDFYELFDEREEE
;
A
#
# COMPACT_ATOMS: atom_id res chain seq x y z
N MET A 1 9.61 49.69 -14.03
CA MET A 1 10.44 49.92 -12.83
C MET A 1 9.88 49.17 -11.63
N VAL A 2 8.59 49.28 -11.28
CA VAL A 2 7.99 48.51 -10.16
C VAL A 2 7.99 46.98 -10.39
N ARG A 3 7.93 46.51 -11.65
CA ARG A 3 7.93 45.06 -11.99
C ARG A 3 9.30 44.35 -11.95
N MET A 4 10.39 45.06 -11.68
CA MET A 4 11.73 44.46 -11.60
C MET A 4 12.21 44.26 -10.16
N GLU A 5 11.59 44.92 -9.16
CA GLU A 5 11.95 44.76 -7.75
C GLU A 5 11.28 43.51 -7.13
N GLU A 6 10.05 43.15 -7.55
CA GLU A 6 9.36 41.93 -7.05
C GLU A 6 9.97 40.61 -7.57
N GLU A 7 10.61 40.61 -8.75
CA GLU A 7 11.34 39.44 -9.27
C GLU A 7 12.71 39.27 -8.62
N GLN A 8 13.32 40.34 -8.08
CA GLN A 8 14.58 40.24 -7.35
C GLN A 8 14.38 39.69 -5.94
N ASP A 9 13.35 40.13 -5.21
CA ASP A 9 13.07 39.63 -3.85
C ASP A 9 12.69 38.14 -3.83
N THR A 10 11.90 37.67 -4.81
CA THR A 10 11.52 36.26 -4.93
C THR A 10 12.68 35.34 -5.31
N LEU A 11 13.65 35.83 -6.10
CA LEU A 11 14.88 35.09 -6.41
C LEU A 11 15.83 34.99 -5.21
N THR A 12 15.91 36.02 -4.36
CA THR A 12 16.69 35.96 -3.10
C THR A 12 16.07 35.02 -2.07
N ASP A 13 14.74 34.97 -1.94
CA ASP A 13 14.07 34.02 -1.04
C ASP A 13 14.18 32.57 -1.52
N THR A 14 14.06 32.34 -2.84
CA THR A 14 14.22 30.99 -3.41
C THR A 14 15.68 30.51 -3.31
N MET A 15 16.66 31.38 -3.51
CA MET A 15 18.08 31.05 -3.28
C MET A 15 18.38 30.87 -1.78
N GLY A 16 17.74 31.63 -0.89
CA GLY A 16 17.85 31.46 0.56
C GLY A 16 17.33 30.10 1.04
N TYR A 17 16.21 29.64 0.49
CA TYR A 17 15.62 28.33 0.79
C TYR A 17 16.48 27.18 0.25
N VAL A 18 16.97 27.30 -1.00
CA VAL A 18 17.87 26.30 -1.61
C VAL A 18 19.19 26.22 -0.83
N ILE A 19 19.77 27.35 -0.41
CA ILE A 19 20.99 27.38 0.41
C ILE A 19 20.74 26.78 1.80
N GLN A 20 19.57 27.02 2.42
CA GLN A 20 19.23 26.38 3.70
C GLN A 20 19.04 24.87 3.59
N VAL A 21 18.36 24.39 2.54
CA VAL A 21 18.16 22.95 2.32
C VAL A 21 19.50 22.26 2.00
N THR A 22 20.33 22.84 1.13
CA THR A 22 21.66 22.29 0.83
C THR A 22 22.60 22.35 2.05
N GLN A 23 22.54 23.40 2.87
CA GLN A 23 23.30 23.47 4.11
C GLN A 23 22.80 22.50 5.19
N ILE A 24 21.50 22.18 5.23
CA ILE A 24 20.93 21.13 6.10
C ILE A 24 21.41 19.75 5.64
N PHE A 25 21.41 19.48 4.34
CA PHE A 25 21.92 18.24 3.73
C PHE A 25 23.44 18.07 3.92
N GLU A 26 24.24 19.12 3.73
CA GLU A 26 25.70 19.08 3.99
C GLU A 26 26.03 18.96 5.48
N ARG A 27 25.14 19.43 6.37
CA ARG A 27 25.22 19.20 7.82
C ARG A 27 24.82 17.78 8.22
N TRP A 28 23.82 17.20 7.54
CA TRP A 28 23.39 15.81 7.72
C TRP A 28 24.54 14.83 7.44
N ASN A 29 25.35 15.08 6.40
CA ASN A 29 26.48 14.21 6.04
C ASN A 29 27.77 14.45 6.86
N ARG A 30 27.79 15.38 7.82
CA ARG A 30 29.03 15.76 8.55
C ARG A 30 28.91 15.86 10.07
N MET A 31 27.77 15.56 10.66
CA MET A 31 27.63 15.65 12.12
C MET A 31 27.90 14.30 12.79
N ASP A 32 29.10 14.19 13.37
CA ASP A 32 29.42 13.28 14.49
C ASP A 32 28.51 13.66 15.68
N TYR A 33 27.25 13.24 15.65
CA TYR A 33 26.38 13.27 16.81
C TYR A 33 26.71 12.06 17.70
N ASP A 34 26.61 12.28 19.01
CA ASP A 34 26.38 11.20 19.97
C ASP A 34 25.24 10.33 19.39
N SER A 35 25.49 9.04 19.14
CA SER A 35 24.61 8.17 18.33
C SER A 35 23.14 8.26 18.76
N ASP A 36 22.90 8.38 20.06
CA ASP A 36 21.57 8.49 20.66
C ASP A 36 20.82 9.77 20.25
N GLN A 37 21.51 10.92 20.09
CA GLN A 37 20.87 12.17 19.66
C GLN A 37 20.52 12.15 18.18
N SER A 38 21.35 11.49 17.37
CA SER A 38 21.11 11.31 15.93
C SER A 38 19.87 10.43 15.70
N THR A 39 19.81 9.27 16.36
CA THR A 39 18.68 8.34 16.27
C THR A 39 17.37 8.99 16.69
N GLN A 40 17.34 9.73 17.81
CA GLN A 40 16.13 10.42 18.25
C GLN A 40 15.68 11.54 17.30
N PHE A 41 16.63 12.24 16.68
CA PHE A 41 16.32 13.27 15.70
C PHE A 41 15.70 12.66 14.43
N LEU A 42 16.29 11.57 13.92
CA LEU A 42 15.76 10.83 12.78
C LEU A 42 14.36 10.29 13.06
N PHE A 43 14.17 9.66 14.22
CA PHE A 43 12.88 9.14 14.65
C PHE A 43 11.79 10.21 14.70
N LYS A 44 12.03 11.34 15.39
CA LYS A 44 11.04 12.42 15.51
C LYS A 44 10.64 13.00 14.16
N ASN A 45 11.61 13.19 13.28
CA ASN A 45 11.38 13.68 11.93
C ASN A 45 10.67 12.63 11.06
N GLY A 46 10.92 11.34 11.28
CA GLY A 46 10.18 10.26 10.63
C GLY A 46 8.70 10.27 11.02
N ILE A 47 8.39 10.53 12.30
CA ILE A 47 7.00 10.66 12.78
C ILE A 47 6.29 11.84 12.11
N LEU A 48 6.93 13.01 12.05
CA LEU A 48 6.34 14.18 11.38
C LEU A 48 6.04 13.90 9.90
N ASP A 49 6.97 13.27 9.20
CA ASP A 49 6.75 12.86 7.80
C ASP A 49 5.60 11.86 7.66
N LEU A 50 5.49 10.89 8.58
CA LEU A 50 4.41 9.91 8.58
C LEU A 50 3.05 10.58 8.77
N GLU A 51 2.94 11.53 9.71
CA GLU A 51 1.73 12.32 9.98
C GLU A 51 1.33 13.21 8.78
N GLU A 52 2.31 13.67 7.99
CA GLU A 52 2.09 14.46 6.77
C GLU A 52 1.84 13.59 5.52
N GLY A 53 1.89 12.26 5.63
CA GLY A 53 1.71 11.34 4.49
C GLY A 53 2.93 11.24 3.57
N ILE A 54 4.13 11.58 4.06
CA ILE A 54 5.40 11.59 3.34
C ILE A 54 6.14 10.27 3.61
N TYR A 55 5.53 9.17 3.18
CA TYR A 55 5.90 7.82 3.62
C TYR A 55 7.30 7.37 3.19
N GLY A 56 7.76 7.71 1.98
CA GLY A 56 9.07 7.30 1.50
C GLY A 56 10.22 7.97 2.27
N ARG A 57 10.07 9.27 2.59
CA ARG A 57 11.01 10.00 3.45
C ARG A 57 10.98 9.51 4.89
N ALA A 58 9.79 9.20 5.42
CA ALA A 58 9.63 8.61 6.74
C ALA A 58 10.35 7.26 6.84
N ALA A 59 10.12 6.36 5.87
CA ALA A 59 10.75 5.05 5.79
C ALA A 59 12.29 5.16 5.79
N TYR A 60 12.86 6.03 4.96
CA TYR A 60 14.31 6.27 4.95
C TYR A 60 14.82 6.72 6.33
N ARG A 61 14.13 7.66 7.00
CA ARG A 61 14.54 8.15 8.33
C ARG A 61 14.50 7.06 9.40
N PHE A 62 13.43 6.26 9.43
CA PHE A 62 13.32 5.15 10.38
C PHE A 62 14.37 4.07 10.12
N TYR A 63 14.64 3.78 8.84
CA TYR A 63 15.65 2.80 8.47
C TYR A 63 17.06 3.21 8.92
N VAL A 64 17.45 4.46 8.66
CA VAL A 64 18.73 4.99 9.15
C VAL A 64 18.78 5.00 10.68
N ALA A 65 17.66 5.29 11.36
CA ALA A 65 17.58 5.22 12.82
C ALA A 65 17.80 3.80 13.35
N ILE A 66 17.24 2.78 12.68
CA ILE A 66 17.45 1.35 13.01
C ILE A 66 18.91 0.95 12.81
N LEU A 67 19.56 1.39 11.72
CA LEU A 67 20.97 1.09 11.49
C LEU A 67 21.88 1.70 12.56
N ASN A 68 21.51 2.87 13.10
CA ASN A 68 22.23 3.51 14.21
C ASN A 68 21.96 2.82 15.55
N ASP A 69 20.71 2.44 15.83
CA ASP A 69 20.31 1.69 17.03
C ASP A 69 19.18 0.69 16.72
N PRO A 70 19.53 -0.60 16.50
CA PRO A 70 18.55 -1.64 16.22
C PRO A 70 17.56 -1.91 17.36
N ARG A 71 17.86 -1.43 18.58
CA ARG A 71 16.99 -1.59 19.75
C ARG A 71 15.99 -0.46 19.90
N HIS A 72 16.00 0.55 19.02
CA HIS A 72 15.03 1.65 19.07
C HIS A 72 13.63 1.12 18.69
N PRO A 73 12.70 0.94 19.66
CA PRO A 73 11.43 0.23 19.45
C PRO A 73 10.61 0.86 18.33
N ASP A 74 10.37 2.16 18.44
CA ASP A 74 9.38 2.86 17.64
C ASP A 74 9.84 3.08 16.19
N SER A 75 11.14 2.90 15.89
CA SER A 75 11.64 3.02 14.52
C SER A 75 11.24 1.82 13.66
N TRP A 76 11.19 0.62 14.25
CA TRP A 76 10.71 -0.58 13.54
C TRP A 76 9.24 -0.48 13.18
N LEU A 77 8.41 -0.05 14.14
CA LEU A 77 6.98 0.17 13.90
C LEU A 77 6.77 1.29 12.86
N GLY A 78 7.50 2.40 12.99
CA GLY A 78 7.43 3.51 12.03
C GLY A 78 7.81 3.09 10.61
N LEU A 79 8.89 2.32 10.46
CA LEU A 79 9.31 1.79 9.15
C LEU A 79 8.25 0.84 8.57
N ALA A 80 7.79 -0.13 9.35
CA ALA A 80 6.77 -1.08 8.91
C ALA A 80 5.46 -0.36 8.51
N THR A 81 5.05 0.66 9.26
CA THR A 81 3.85 1.46 8.98
C THR A 81 4.01 2.31 7.72
N ALA A 82 5.19 2.91 7.50
CA ALA A 82 5.47 3.68 6.29
C ALA A 82 5.43 2.78 5.04
N LEU A 83 6.03 1.59 5.12
CA LEU A 83 6.02 0.60 4.04
C LEU A 83 4.62 0.02 3.80
N GLU A 84 3.85 -0.23 4.86
CA GLU A 84 2.42 -0.60 4.77
C GLU A 84 1.61 0.43 4.01
N SER A 85 1.78 1.71 4.34
CA SER A 85 1.03 2.81 3.72
C SER A 85 1.33 2.94 2.22
N MET A 86 2.55 2.59 1.80
CA MET A 86 2.94 2.52 0.39
C MET A 86 2.59 1.19 -0.29
N GLN A 87 2.09 0.18 0.46
CA GLN A 87 1.94 -1.21 0.00
C GLN A 87 3.23 -1.79 -0.59
N SER A 88 4.37 -1.48 0.04
CA SER A 88 5.70 -1.93 -0.40
C SER A 88 5.94 -3.37 0.02
N GLU A 89 6.44 -4.21 -0.90
CA GLU A 89 6.80 -5.61 -0.61
C GLU A 89 7.96 -5.73 0.40
N ASP A 90 8.90 -4.77 0.40
CA ASP A 90 9.98 -4.62 1.38
C ASP A 90 9.50 -4.68 2.85
N ARG A 91 8.22 -4.40 3.12
CA ARG A 91 7.60 -4.55 4.44
C ARG A 91 7.83 -5.94 5.03
N GLN A 92 7.68 -6.99 4.21
CA GLN A 92 7.81 -8.37 4.66
C GLN A 92 9.24 -8.66 5.15
N THR A 93 10.24 -8.24 4.37
CA THR A 93 11.66 -8.34 4.72
C THR A 93 12.01 -7.55 5.97
N VAL A 94 11.51 -6.32 6.11
CA VAL A 94 11.71 -5.51 7.32
C VAL A 94 11.11 -6.17 8.56
N LEU A 95 9.89 -6.72 8.46
CA LEU A 95 9.24 -7.42 9.57
C LEU A 95 9.99 -8.71 9.92
N ALA A 96 10.55 -9.43 8.94
CA ALA A 96 11.40 -10.59 9.17
C ALA A 96 12.68 -10.21 9.91
N ARG A 97 13.37 -9.14 9.46
CA ARG A 97 14.56 -8.59 10.14
C ARG A 97 14.24 -8.16 11.57
N TYR A 98 13.12 -7.47 11.79
CA TYR A 98 12.66 -7.12 13.13
C TYR A 98 12.56 -8.36 14.02
N ALA A 99 11.89 -9.43 13.56
CA ALA A 99 11.69 -10.64 14.35
C ALA A 99 13.02 -11.30 14.74
N LEU A 100 13.98 -11.36 13.82
CA LEU A 100 15.27 -12.03 14.02
C LEU A 100 16.31 -11.18 14.78
N GLN A 101 16.20 -9.86 14.78
CA GLN A 101 17.13 -8.99 15.50
C GLN A 101 16.83 -8.89 17.00
N ASP A 102 17.79 -8.38 17.79
CA ASP A 102 17.61 -8.12 19.22
C ASP A 102 16.82 -6.80 19.48
N ALA A 103 15.63 -6.72 18.91
CA ALA A 103 14.68 -5.62 19.09
C ALA A 103 13.72 -5.89 20.27
N PRO A 104 13.17 -4.86 20.94
CA PRO A 104 12.15 -5.02 21.97
C PRO A 104 10.82 -5.53 21.38
N PHE A 105 9.96 -6.12 22.22
CA PHE A 105 8.60 -6.49 21.85
C PHE A 105 7.73 -5.24 21.62
N LEU A 106 6.92 -5.27 20.56
CA LEU A 106 5.91 -4.28 20.19
C LEU A 106 4.60 -5.02 19.93
N ASP A 107 3.52 -4.60 20.56
CA ASP A 107 2.18 -5.16 20.36
C ASP A 107 1.57 -4.71 19.03
N ASP A 108 1.73 -3.42 18.70
CA ASP A 108 1.19 -2.81 17.47
C ASP A 108 1.81 -3.38 16.17
N ILE A 109 2.92 -4.13 16.26
CA ILE A 109 3.54 -4.77 15.08
C ILE A 109 2.89 -6.12 14.74
N ILE A 110 2.11 -6.72 15.65
CA ILE A 110 1.49 -8.02 15.44
C ILE A 110 0.52 -8.03 14.26
N PRO A 111 -0.42 -7.08 14.14
CA PRO A 111 -1.32 -7.02 12.98
C PRO A 111 -0.56 -6.88 11.66
N LEU A 112 0.48 -6.02 11.62
CA LEU A 112 1.32 -5.83 10.43
C LEU A 112 2.05 -7.12 10.02
N GLY A 113 2.57 -7.87 10.99
CA GLY A 113 3.18 -9.18 10.74
C GLY A 113 2.19 -10.20 10.19
N VAL A 114 1.00 -10.31 10.81
CA VAL A 114 -0.03 -11.25 10.34
C VAL A 114 -0.46 -10.94 8.91
N THR A 115 -0.67 -9.66 8.58
CA THR A 115 -1.02 -9.24 7.21
C THR A 115 0.13 -9.45 6.22
N ALA A 116 1.38 -9.16 6.60
CA ALA A 116 2.53 -9.30 5.68
C ALA A 116 2.89 -10.75 5.34
N PHE A 117 2.52 -11.72 6.19
CA PHE A 117 2.81 -13.14 5.97
C PHE A 117 1.55 -13.98 5.79
N SER A 118 0.39 -13.37 5.47
CA SER A 118 -0.89 -14.07 5.31
C SER A 118 -0.81 -15.23 4.31
N HIS A 119 -0.08 -15.05 3.21
CA HIS A 119 0.12 -16.05 2.16
C HIS A 119 1.36 -16.94 2.36
N ASN A 120 2.11 -16.75 3.45
CA ASN A 120 3.28 -17.56 3.78
C ASN A 120 3.15 -18.11 5.22
N PRO A 121 2.33 -19.16 5.42
CA PRO A 121 2.06 -19.71 6.76
C PRO A 121 3.31 -20.25 7.46
N ARG A 122 4.33 -20.66 6.69
CA ARG A 122 5.64 -21.05 7.21
C ARG A 122 6.32 -19.86 7.90
N ALA A 123 6.61 -18.80 7.14
CA ALA A 123 7.27 -17.61 7.66
C ALA A 123 6.45 -16.95 8.78
N LEU A 124 5.12 -16.92 8.66
CA LEU A 124 4.25 -16.39 9.72
C LEU A 124 4.43 -17.16 11.04
N SER A 125 4.45 -18.50 10.99
CA SER A 125 4.63 -19.33 12.19
C SER A 125 6.00 -19.15 12.84
N GLU A 126 7.05 -18.98 12.03
CA GLU A 126 8.41 -18.69 12.48
C GLU A 126 8.51 -17.27 13.05
N TRP A 127 7.86 -16.29 12.41
CA TRP A 127 7.81 -14.90 12.84
C TRP A 127 7.15 -14.78 14.21
N LEU A 128 5.97 -15.38 14.40
CA LEU A 128 5.28 -15.43 15.68
C LEU A 128 6.12 -16.12 16.77
N GLN A 129 6.88 -17.15 16.40
CA GLN A 129 7.80 -17.80 17.33
C GLN A 129 8.88 -16.84 17.84
N GLU A 130 9.53 -16.11 16.94
CA GLU A 130 10.62 -15.20 17.30
C GLU A 130 10.11 -13.96 18.01
N VAL A 131 8.96 -13.41 17.60
CA VAL A 131 8.29 -12.33 18.32
C VAL A 131 7.87 -12.76 19.73
N GLY A 132 7.36 -13.99 19.89
CA GLY A 132 7.00 -14.56 21.19
C GLY A 132 8.18 -14.74 22.17
N ARG A 133 9.42 -14.71 21.65
CA ARG A 133 10.67 -14.80 22.42
C ARG A 133 11.27 -13.45 22.77
N LYS A 134 10.73 -12.34 22.24
CA LYS A 134 11.26 -10.99 22.47
C LYS A 134 11.33 -10.64 23.96
N PRO A 135 12.31 -9.83 24.37
CA PRO A 135 12.39 -9.36 25.74
C PRO A 135 11.14 -8.54 26.09
N SER A 136 10.74 -8.59 27.36
CA SER A 136 9.64 -7.79 27.93
C SER A 136 8.23 -8.07 27.39
N ILE A 137 8.04 -9.10 26.56
CA ILE A 137 6.70 -9.51 26.13
C ILE A 137 5.81 -9.88 27.34
N PRO A 138 4.58 -9.32 27.45
CA PRO A 138 3.64 -9.68 28.50
C PRO A 138 3.27 -11.17 28.43
N LYS A 139 3.02 -11.79 29.58
CA LYS A 139 2.67 -13.22 29.65
C LYS A 139 1.41 -13.55 28.84
N LYS A 140 0.44 -12.63 28.84
CA LYS A 140 -0.82 -12.78 28.10
C LYS A 140 -0.54 -12.84 26.60
N ASP A 141 0.24 -11.90 26.07
CA ASP A 141 0.53 -11.82 24.64
C ASP A 141 1.40 -12.99 24.20
N ARG A 142 2.36 -13.41 25.04
CA ARG A 142 3.13 -14.64 24.78
C ARG A 142 2.24 -15.88 24.65
N GLN A 143 1.19 -15.98 25.47
CA GLN A 143 0.24 -17.09 25.37
C GLN A 143 -0.57 -17.02 24.08
N ILE A 144 -1.14 -15.85 23.76
CA ILE A 144 -1.95 -15.64 22.54
C ILE A 144 -1.12 -15.92 21.29
N ILE A 145 0.11 -15.39 21.21
CA ILE A 145 1.02 -15.64 20.09
C ILE A 145 1.37 -17.13 19.97
N GLY A 146 1.54 -17.82 21.10
CA GLY A 146 1.76 -19.27 21.12
C GLY A 146 0.60 -20.07 20.55
N GLU A 147 -0.63 -19.71 20.95
CA GLU A 147 -1.87 -20.33 20.45
C GLU A 147 -2.03 -20.07 18.94
N LEU A 148 -1.89 -18.81 18.50
CA LEU A 148 -1.98 -18.43 17.08
C LEU A 148 -0.94 -19.17 16.23
N ARG A 149 0.31 -19.28 16.72
CA ARG A 149 1.35 -20.03 16.04
C ARG A 149 0.98 -21.50 15.87
N GLU A 150 0.45 -22.15 16.91
CA GLU A 150 0.05 -23.55 16.82
C GLU A 150 -1.09 -23.77 15.82
N ASP A 151 -2.01 -22.82 15.74
CA ASP A 151 -3.15 -22.88 14.82
C ASP A 151 -2.73 -22.70 13.35
N ILE A 152 -1.65 -21.98 13.08
CA ILE A 152 -1.07 -21.82 11.74
C ILE A 152 -0.13 -22.99 11.39
N GLN A 153 0.65 -23.48 12.36
CA GLN A 153 1.63 -24.53 12.14
C GLN A 153 0.98 -25.88 11.76
N LYS A 154 -0.20 -26.20 12.31
CA LYS A 154 -0.90 -27.46 12.04
C LYS A 154 -1.38 -27.58 10.58
N PRO A 155 -2.10 -26.60 10.00
CA PRO A 155 -2.41 -26.57 8.56
C PRO A 155 -1.15 -26.67 7.70
N TYR A 156 -0.11 -25.88 8.00
CA TYR A 156 1.14 -25.92 7.22
C TYR A 156 1.78 -27.30 7.22
N GLN A 157 1.82 -28.00 8.36
CA GLN A 157 2.34 -29.37 8.42
C GLN A 157 1.56 -30.34 7.53
N ARG A 158 0.25 -30.16 7.37
CA ARG A 158 -0.54 -30.99 6.45
C ARG A 158 -0.19 -30.69 4.99
N MET A 159 -0.02 -29.42 4.63
CA MET A 159 0.44 -29.04 3.30
C MET A 159 1.81 -29.65 2.97
N VAL A 160 2.74 -29.65 3.94
CA VAL A 160 4.05 -30.30 3.79
C VAL A 160 3.93 -31.81 3.59
N GLU A 161 2.97 -32.47 4.26
CA GLU A 161 2.70 -33.89 4.10
C GLU A 161 2.05 -34.24 2.74
N GLU A 162 1.22 -33.34 2.22
CA GLU A 162 0.46 -33.51 0.97
C GLU A 162 1.28 -33.19 -0.28
N GLU A 163 2.01 -32.07 -0.28
CA GLU A 163 2.70 -31.54 -1.46
C GLU A 163 4.23 -31.62 -1.37
N GLY A 164 4.78 -31.65 -0.16
CA GLY A 164 6.21 -31.68 0.10
C GLY A 164 6.85 -30.30 0.25
N SER A 165 7.82 -30.20 1.16
CA SER A 165 8.48 -28.93 1.52
C SER A 165 9.17 -28.22 0.36
N GLU A 166 9.74 -28.96 -0.60
CA GLU A 166 10.42 -28.37 -1.76
C GLU A 166 9.42 -27.70 -2.73
N ALA A 167 8.23 -28.30 -2.91
CA ALA A 167 7.18 -27.72 -3.75
C ALA A 167 6.63 -26.44 -3.13
N LEU A 168 6.35 -26.45 -1.82
CA LEU A 168 5.88 -25.26 -1.10
C LEU A 168 6.90 -24.11 -1.15
N GLU A 169 8.21 -24.40 -1.05
CA GLU A 169 9.26 -23.38 -1.23
C GLU A 169 9.27 -22.79 -2.65
N MET A 170 9.05 -23.62 -3.67
CA MET A 170 8.92 -23.15 -5.05
C MET A 170 7.68 -22.27 -5.27
N MET A 171 6.61 -22.49 -4.48
CA MET A 171 5.41 -21.64 -4.46
C MET A 171 5.56 -20.40 -3.57
N GLY A 172 6.78 -20.05 -3.15
CA GLY A 172 7.04 -18.83 -2.40
C GLY A 172 6.83 -18.93 -0.89
N MET A 173 6.57 -20.13 -0.33
CA MET A 173 6.54 -20.35 1.14
C MET A 173 7.95 -20.45 1.72
N LEU A 174 8.70 -19.36 1.57
CA LEU A 174 10.08 -19.23 2.02
C LEU A 174 10.16 -19.22 3.56
N PRO A 175 11.23 -19.79 4.15
CA PRO A 175 11.50 -19.62 5.58
C PRO A 175 11.80 -18.15 5.93
N LEU A 176 11.55 -17.78 7.19
CA LEU A 176 11.69 -16.40 7.69
C LEU A 176 13.11 -15.85 7.50
N GLU A 177 14.12 -16.69 7.74
CA GLU A 177 15.53 -16.33 7.58
C GLU A 177 15.84 -15.92 6.14
N THR A 178 15.32 -16.68 5.15
CA THR A 178 15.48 -16.35 3.73
C THR A 178 14.79 -15.03 3.37
N VAL A 179 13.59 -14.79 3.90
CA VAL A 179 12.88 -13.51 3.68
C VAL A 179 13.67 -12.34 4.28
N ALA A 180 14.27 -12.49 5.45
CA ALA A 180 15.05 -11.43 6.09
C ALA A 180 16.35 -11.08 5.35
N GLU A 181 16.91 -12.04 4.61
CA GLU A 181 18.15 -11.90 3.82
C GLU A 181 17.94 -11.21 2.47
N GLN A 182 16.70 -11.06 2.00
CA GLN A 182 16.40 -10.34 0.76
C GLN A 182 16.90 -8.89 0.84
N GLU A 183 17.41 -8.38 -0.27
CA GLU A 183 17.81 -6.98 -0.40
C GLU A 183 16.57 -6.12 -0.61
N ILE A 184 16.45 -5.04 0.18
CA ILE A 184 15.36 -4.06 0.03
C ILE A 184 15.89 -2.79 -0.65
N VAL A 185 15.00 -1.97 -1.21
CA VAL A 185 15.39 -0.74 -1.91
C VAL A 185 16.23 0.17 -1.00
N LEU A 186 15.88 0.23 0.28
CA LEU A 186 16.59 1.04 1.28
C LEU A 186 18.03 0.57 1.56
N ASP A 187 18.36 -0.72 1.38
CA ASP A 187 19.74 -1.22 1.49
C ASP A 187 20.58 -0.63 0.36
N TRP A 188 20.10 -0.81 -0.87
CA TRP A 188 20.76 -0.32 -2.08
C TRP A 188 20.98 1.19 -2.05
N LEU A 189 19.99 1.96 -1.57
CA LEU A 189 20.07 3.42 -1.50
C LEU A 189 21.20 3.95 -0.60
N LEU A 190 21.57 3.20 0.45
CA LEU A 190 22.66 3.61 1.34
C LEU A 190 24.04 3.31 0.76
N ASP A 191 24.14 2.30 -0.09
CA ASP A 191 25.41 1.86 -0.68
C ASP A 191 25.71 2.56 -2.02
N ALA A 192 24.69 3.02 -2.74
CA ALA A 192 24.82 3.59 -4.08
C ALA A 192 25.04 5.13 -4.07
N PRO A 193 25.90 5.68 -4.96
CA PRO A 193 25.99 7.11 -5.18
C PRO A 193 24.67 7.70 -5.72
N GLU A 194 24.30 8.90 -5.25
CA GLU A 194 23.07 9.61 -5.65
C GLU A 194 22.87 9.69 -7.17
N GLU A 195 23.94 9.98 -7.92
CA GLU A 195 23.85 10.10 -9.38
C GLU A 195 23.50 8.77 -10.06
N ASP A 196 23.96 7.66 -9.48
CA ASP A 196 23.76 6.33 -10.05
C ASP A 196 22.34 5.83 -9.75
N ILE A 197 21.80 6.16 -8.57
CA ILE A 197 20.39 5.93 -8.22
C ILE A 197 19.48 6.64 -9.22
N VAL A 198 19.70 7.93 -9.47
CA VAL A 198 18.88 8.72 -10.40
C VAL A 198 18.96 8.16 -11.82
N LYS A 199 20.16 7.79 -12.30
CA LYS A 199 20.34 7.20 -13.63
C LYS A 199 19.64 5.85 -13.73
N HIS A 200 19.71 5.03 -12.68
CA HIS A 200 19.08 3.73 -12.64
C HIS A 200 17.55 3.85 -12.73
N VAL A 201 16.94 4.64 -11.84
CA VAL A 201 15.49 4.89 -11.87
C VAL A 201 15.05 5.52 -13.20
N GLN A 202 15.84 6.46 -13.75
CA GLN A 202 15.54 7.01 -15.07
C GLN A 202 15.54 5.93 -16.16
N SER A 203 16.51 5.02 -16.15
CA SER A 203 16.58 3.91 -17.10
C SER A 203 15.37 3.01 -17.00
N LEU A 204 14.93 2.66 -15.78
CA LEU A 204 13.74 1.83 -15.57
C LEU A 204 12.45 2.54 -15.98
N LEU A 205 12.34 3.87 -15.78
CA LEU A 205 11.18 4.65 -16.25
C LEU A 205 11.11 4.78 -17.79
N GLU A 206 12.23 4.58 -18.49
CA GLU A 206 12.29 4.61 -19.95
C GLU A 206 11.88 3.26 -20.58
N ASP A 207 11.93 2.17 -19.81
CA ASP A 207 11.51 0.82 -20.22
C ASP A 207 10.07 0.55 -19.74
N GLU A 208 9.17 0.16 -20.63
CA GLU A 208 7.73 -0.02 -20.31
C GLU A 208 7.49 -1.14 -19.28
N ASP A 209 8.33 -2.17 -19.29
CA ASP A 209 8.19 -3.34 -18.42
C ASP A 209 8.58 -3.04 -16.96
N PHE A 210 9.45 -2.04 -16.75
CA PHE A 210 10.03 -1.73 -15.42
C PHE A 210 9.53 -0.40 -14.83
N GLN A 211 8.58 0.28 -15.47
CA GLN A 211 8.10 1.58 -14.98
C GLN A 211 7.44 1.48 -13.60
N ALA A 212 6.73 0.38 -13.32
CA ALA A 212 6.08 0.16 -12.03
C ALA A 212 7.13 0.08 -10.90
N GLU A 213 8.11 -0.81 -11.06
CA GLU A 213 9.23 -0.99 -10.13
C GLU A 213 9.98 0.33 -9.90
N ALA A 214 10.27 1.08 -10.97
CA ALA A 214 10.94 2.37 -10.86
C ALA A 214 10.16 3.37 -10.00
N LEU A 215 8.83 3.38 -10.10
CA LEU A 215 7.96 4.26 -9.33
C LEU A 215 7.77 3.80 -7.88
N ASP A 216 8.00 2.53 -7.59
CA ASP A 216 7.97 1.98 -6.23
C ASP A 216 9.29 2.24 -5.49
N ALA A 217 10.41 2.30 -6.21
CA ALA A 217 11.71 2.66 -5.64
C ALA A 217 11.93 4.18 -5.47
N ALA A 218 11.38 4.99 -6.37
CA ALA A 218 11.55 6.46 -6.36
C ALA A 218 11.17 7.18 -5.03
N PRO A 219 10.11 6.80 -4.30
CA PRO A 219 9.66 7.46 -3.08
C PRO A 219 10.70 7.51 -1.96
N PHE A 220 11.62 6.55 -1.93
CA PHE A 220 12.66 6.46 -0.92
C PHE A 220 13.80 7.46 -1.15
N PHE A 221 13.84 8.11 -2.31
CA PHE A 221 14.94 8.99 -2.72
C PHE A 221 14.51 10.45 -2.86
N THR A 222 14.78 11.25 -1.83
CA THR A 222 14.20 12.59 -1.63
C THR A 222 15.01 13.74 -2.26
N HIS A 223 15.68 13.49 -3.38
CA HIS A 223 16.54 14.50 -4.02
C HIS A 223 15.84 15.26 -5.16
N PRO A 224 16.19 16.54 -5.41
CA PRO A 224 15.59 17.36 -6.48
C PRO A 224 15.62 16.75 -7.90
N PRO A 225 16.66 15.99 -8.31
CA PRO A 225 16.63 15.32 -9.61
C PRO A 225 15.49 14.30 -9.74
N MET A 226 15.12 13.61 -8.65
CA MET A 226 14.03 12.64 -8.64
C MET A 226 12.67 13.31 -8.81
N GLU A 227 12.43 14.41 -8.09
CA GLU A 227 11.24 15.24 -8.30
C GLU A 227 11.11 15.66 -9.76
N LYS A 228 12.19 16.15 -10.37
CA LYS A 228 12.19 16.59 -11.78
C LYS A 228 11.86 15.44 -12.73
N LEU A 229 12.39 14.25 -12.46
CA LEU A 229 12.14 13.03 -13.23
C LEU A 229 10.68 12.61 -13.13
N LEU A 230 10.12 12.50 -11.92
CA LEU A 230 8.73 12.13 -11.67
C LEU A 230 7.75 13.16 -12.28
N ARG A 231 8.00 14.47 -12.11
CA ARG A 231 7.18 15.53 -12.75
C ARG A 231 7.22 15.46 -14.27
N ARG A 232 8.32 14.98 -14.88
CA ARG A 232 8.39 14.73 -16.33
C ARG A 232 7.57 13.50 -16.69
N PHE A 233 7.66 12.43 -15.89
CA PHE A 233 6.91 11.20 -16.09
C PHE A 233 5.39 11.42 -16.04
N CYS A 234 4.87 12.23 -15.11
CA CYS A 234 3.44 12.60 -15.06
C CYS A 234 2.90 13.23 -16.35
N ARG A 235 3.78 13.77 -17.21
CA ARG A 235 3.43 14.40 -18.50
C ARG A 235 3.77 13.52 -19.71
N ASN A 236 4.40 12.37 -19.50
CA ASN A 236 4.79 11.44 -20.55
C ASN A 236 3.53 10.97 -21.30
N GLN A 237 3.55 10.99 -22.63
CA GLN A 237 2.40 10.57 -23.44
C GLN A 237 2.33 9.04 -23.58
N ASN A 238 3.46 8.35 -23.44
CA ASN A 238 3.55 6.91 -23.66
C ASN A 238 3.26 6.10 -22.39
N ALA A 239 3.49 6.68 -21.20
CA ALA A 239 3.19 6.01 -19.94
C ALA A 239 1.68 5.80 -19.77
N SER A 240 1.30 4.70 -19.11
CA SER A 240 -0.11 4.40 -18.81
C SER A 240 -0.71 5.41 -17.84
N ALA A 241 -2.04 5.55 -17.84
CA ALA A 241 -2.71 6.47 -16.92
C ALA A 241 -2.50 6.08 -15.45
N LYS A 242 -2.52 4.78 -15.13
CA LYS A 242 -2.25 4.25 -13.78
C LYS A 242 -0.87 4.66 -13.29
N LEU A 243 0.17 4.43 -14.09
CA LEU A 243 1.56 4.75 -13.72
C LEU A 243 1.78 6.26 -13.51
N LYS A 244 1.08 7.12 -14.26
CA LYS A 244 1.17 8.57 -14.02
C LYS A 244 0.56 9.00 -12.68
N THR A 245 -0.48 8.31 -12.20
CA THR A 245 -1.00 8.55 -10.83
C THR A 245 -0.01 8.03 -9.79
N ARG A 246 0.58 6.85 -9.99
CA ARG A 246 1.64 6.34 -9.10
C ARG A 246 2.81 7.31 -9.00
N ALA A 247 3.20 7.96 -10.10
CA ALA A 247 4.21 9.02 -10.08
C ALA A 247 3.78 10.28 -9.28
N LEU A 248 2.49 10.61 -9.23
CA LEU A 248 1.98 11.66 -8.35
C LEU A 248 2.06 11.24 -6.87
N LEU A 249 1.72 10.00 -6.56
CA LEU A 249 1.88 9.44 -5.21
C LEU A 249 3.34 9.45 -4.79
N ALA A 250 4.25 9.02 -5.67
CA ALA A 250 5.68 9.06 -5.40
C ALA A 250 6.18 10.49 -5.11
N LEU A 251 5.70 11.51 -5.85
CA LEU A 251 5.99 12.91 -5.57
C LEU A 251 5.50 13.34 -4.17
N ARG A 252 4.30 12.94 -3.78
CA ARG A 252 3.77 13.20 -2.43
C ARG A 252 4.62 12.52 -1.36
N TRP A 253 4.98 11.25 -1.57
CA TRP A 253 5.74 10.44 -0.61
C TRP A 253 7.20 10.85 -0.42
N ILE A 254 7.82 11.53 -1.39
CA ILE A 254 9.13 12.20 -1.19
C ILE A 254 9.00 13.56 -0.45
N GLY A 255 7.78 14.11 -0.37
CA GLY A 255 7.46 15.34 0.34
C GLY A 255 7.46 16.57 -0.55
N VAL A 256 7.10 16.40 -1.83
CA VAL A 256 6.90 17.53 -2.74
C VAL A 256 5.51 18.13 -2.49
N GLU A 257 5.46 19.45 -2.34
CA GLU A 257 4.22 20.19 -2.11
C GLU A 257 3.69 20.87 -3.37
N GLY A 258 2.40 21.20 -3.33
CA GLY A 258 1.74 22.05 -4.32
C GLY A 258 1.36 21.34 -5.61
N ASN A 259 1.30 22.11 -6.71
CA ASN A 259 0.64 21.67 -7.93
C ASN A 259 1.58 20.92 -8.90
N VAL A 260 1.07 19.83 -9.49
CA VAL A 260 1.74 19.06 -10.54
C VAL A 260 0.86 19.03 -11.79
N LYS A 261 1.49 19.16 -12.96
CA LYS A 261 0.81 18.95 -14.25
C LYS A 261 0.80 17.46 -14.60
N LEU A 262 -0.38 16.95 -14.89
CA LEU A 262 -0.63 15.55 -15.26
C LEU A 262 -1.27 15.51 -16.66
N ASN A 263 -0.79 14.64 -17.54
CA ASN A 263 -1.40 14.45 -18.87
C ASN A 263 -2.04 13.06 -18.98
N LYS A 264 -3.36 12.99 -19.12
CA LYS A 264 -4.11 11.74 -19.27
C LYS A 264 -5.20 11.88 -20.30
N PHE A 265 -5.44 10.81 -21.06
CA PHE A 265 -6.54 10.73 -22.04
C PHE A 265 -6.55 11.87 -23.10
N GLY A 266 -5.38 12.47 -23.39
CA GLY A 266 -5.26 13.61 -24.29
C GLY A 266 -5.49 14.97 -23.62
N ASP A 267 -5.94 14.99 -22.36
CA ASP A 267 -6.17 16.20 -21.57
C ASP A 267 -4.99 16.51 -20.62
N SER A 268 -4.90 17.77 -20.20
CA SER A 268 -3.92 18.24 -19.23
C SER A 268 -4.62 18.72 -17.96
N PHE A 269 -4.22 18.16 -16.83
CA PHE A 269 -4.75 18.44 -15.50
C PHE A 269 -3.70 19.13 -14.64
N VAL A 270 -4.18 19.93 -13.69
CA VAL A 270 -3.35 20.47 -12.60
C VAL A 270 -3.88 19.86 -11.32
N VAL A 271 -3.06 19.02 -10.69
CA VAL A 271 -3.40 18.28 -9.46
C VAL A 271 -2.64 18.93 -8.31
N ASN A 272 -3.33 19.16 -7.19
CA ASN A 272 -2.68 19.52 -5.94
C ASN A 272 -2.21 18.24 -5.23
N LEU A 273 -0.94 18.15 -4.86
CA LEU A 273 -0.40 16.98 -4.15
C LEU A 273 -0.99 16.83 -2.73
N ASP A 274 -1.51 17.91 -2.16
CA ASP A 274 -2.21 17.90 -0.86
C ASP A 274 -3.68 17.46 -1.00
N ASP A 275 -4.13 17.03 -2.18
CA ASP A 275 -5.47 16.47 -2.37
C ASP A 275 -5.64 15.24 -1.46
N PRO A 276 -6.61 15.23 -0.53
CA PRO A 276 -6.84 14.07 0.35
C PRO A 276 -7.31 12.83 -0.40
N LEU A 277 -7.75 12.95 -1.66
CA LEU A 277 -8.05 11.81 -2.51
C LEU A 277 -6.80 11.18 -3.12
N LEU A 278 -5.67 11.90 -3.20
CA LEU A 278 -4.42 11.36 -3.74
C LEU A 278 -3.70 10.56 -2.66
N ASP A 279 -4.19 9.35 -2.45
CA ASP A 279 -3.61 8.34 -1.56
C ASP A 279 -3.51 6.99 -2.29
N ASN A 280 -2.72 6.08 -1.75
CA ASN A 280 -2.67 4.70 -2.22
C ASN A 280 -3.86 3.88 -1.72
N GLN A 281 -4.46 4.30 -0.60
CA GLN A 281 -5.74 3.76 -0.14
C GLN A 281 -6.89 4.26 -1.01
N LEU A 282 -7.92 3.42 -1.16
CA LEU A 282 -9.15 3.84 -1.82
C LEU A 282 -9.86 4.93 -1.00
N PRO A 283 -10.53 5.91 -1.65
CA PRO A 283 -11.41 6.81 -0.91
C PRO A 283 -12.48 6.04 -0.12
N LYS A 284 -12.80 6.48 1.12
CA LYS A 284 -13.82 5.86 2.02
C LYS A 284 -15.10 5.41 1.31
N ARG A 285 -15.53 6.15 0.28
CA ARG A 285 -16.75 5.86 -0.49
C ARG A 285 -16.69 4.56 -1.30
N PHE A 286 -15.52 4.09 -1.71
CA PHE A 286 -15.38 2.79 -2.36
C PHE A 286 -15.50 1.65 -1.34
N TYR A 287 -14.97 1.81 -0.12
CA TYR A 287 -15.20 0.86 0.98
C TYR A 287 -16.70 0.70 1.28
N GLN A 288 -17.45 1.81 1.32
CA GLN A 288 -18.91 1.79 1.44
C GLN A 288 -19.63 0.98 0.33
N VAL A 289 -19.09 0.98 -0.90
CA VAL A 289 -19.61 0.16 -2.00
C VAL A 289 -19.36 -1.33 -1.73
N MET A 290 -18.16 -1.66 -1.24
CA MET A 290 -17.80 -3.04 -0.87
C MET A 290 -18.63 -3.53 0.33
N ASP A 291 -18.81 -2.71 1.37
CA ASP A 291 -19.64 -3.02 2.52
C ASP A 291 -21.08 -3.35 2.10
N TRP A 292 -21.65 -2.55 1.20
CA TRP A 292 -22.99 -2.82 0.66
C TRP A 292 -23.03 -4.12 -0.15
N ALA A 293 -22.01 -4.41 -0.96
CA ALA A 293 -21.91 -5.66 -1.70
C ALA A 293 -21.84 -6.89 -0.78
N SER A 294 -21.09 -6.79 0.32
CA SER A 294 -21.01 -7.83 1.36
C SER A 294 -22.35 -8.04 2.06
N LEU A 295 -23.07 -6.98 2.42
CA LEU A 295 -24.44 -7.06 2.94
C LEU A 295 -25.40 -7.73 1.94
N TRP A 296 -25.25 -7.42 0.66
CA TRP A 296 -26.05 -8.05 -0.39
C TRP A 296 -25.83 -9.56 -0.43
N LEU A 297 -24.57 -10.02 -0.42
CA LEU A 297 -24.24 -11.45 -0.38
C LEU A 297 -24.77 -12.12 0.89
N ALA A 298 -24.74 -11.42 2.02
CA ALA A 298 -25.32 -11.89 3.29
C ALA A 298 -26.82 -12.17 3.18
N SER A 299 -27.55 -11.29 2.50
CA SER A 299 -28.99 -11.47 2.28
C SER A 299 -29.30 -12.68 1.38
N GLN A 300 -28.45 -12.96 0.39
CA GLN A 300 -28.60 -14.13 -0.47
C GLN A 300 -28.42 -15.44 0.33
N LYS A 301 -27.65 -15.40 1.42
CA LYS A 301 -27.50 -16.51 2.39
C LYS A 301 -28.59 -16.51 3.48
N HIS A 302 -29.61 -15.65 3.37
CA HIS A 302 -30.68 -15.47 4.36
C HIS A 302 -30.18 -15.10 5.77
N MET A 303 -29.01 -14.47 5.86
CA MET A 303 -28.43 -14.02 7.13
C MET A 303 -28.99 -12.67 7.57
N ILE A 304 -29.42 -11.85 6.59
CA ILE A 304 -29.93 -10.50 6.79
C ILE A 304 -31.25 -10.34 6.01
N GLU A 305 -32.23 -9.64 6.60
CA GLU A 305 -33.50 -9.31 5.94
C GLU A 305 -33.34 -8.22 4.86
N GLU A 306 -34.11 -8.31 3.78
CA GLU A 306 -34.04 -7.38 2.64
C GLU A 306 -34.32 -5.92 3.04
N ASP A 307 -35.18 -5.71 4.05
CA ASP A 307 -35.48 -4.38 4.62
C ASP A 307 -34.26 -3.70 5.26
N VAL A 308 -33.25 -4.47 5.70
CA VAL A 308 -32.00 -3.92 6.24
C VAL A 308 -31.14 -3.37 5.10
N LEU A 309 -31.08 -4.09 3.96
CA LEU A 309 -30.32 -3.71 2.77
C LEU A 309 -30.76 -2.36 2.18
N ASP A 310 -32.08 -2.16 2.10
CA ASP A 310 -32.65 -0.92 1.57
C ASP A 310 -32.43 0.26 2.54
N ARG A 311 -32.43 0.04 3.86
CA ARG A 311 -32.06 1.08 4.84
C ARG A 311 -30.59 1.44 4.77
N CYS A 312 -29.71 0.44 4.64
CA CYS A 312 -28.27 0.65 4.52
C CYS A 312 -27.90 1.34 3.20
N ALA A 313 -28.66 1.15 2.11
CA ALA A 313 -28.44 1.85 0.85
C ALA A 313 -28.58 3.38 0.97
N GLU A 314 -29.40 3.87 1.91
CA GLU A 314 -29.64 5.30 2.12
C GLU A 314 -28.63 5.94 3.09
N ASN A 315 -28.05 5.16 4.01
CA ASN A 315 -27.03 5.64 4.95
C ASN A 315 -26.20 4.48 5.55
N LEU A 316 -25.00 4.25 5.00
CA LEU A 316 -24.07 3.22 5.48
C LEU A 316 -23.44 3.56 6.83
N ASP A 317 -23.40 4.84 7.24
CA ASP A 317 -22.89 5.22 8.57
C ASP A 317 -23.87 4.81 9.71
N LEU A 318 -25.02 4.20 9.39
CA LEU A 318 -25.98 3.61 10.34
C LEU A 318 -25.81 2.09 10.53
N LEU A 319 -24.71 1.51 10.03
CA LEU A 319 -24.36 0.12 10.34
C LEU A 319 -24.11 0.00 11.86
N GLU A 320 -25.11 -0.49 12.59
CA GLU A 320 -24.96 -0.86 14.00
C GLU A 320 -23.94 -2.02 14.12
N GLU A 321 -23.15 -2.07 15.20
CA GLU A 321 -22.13 -3.13 15.48
C GLU A 321 -22.67 -4.56 15.28
N GLU A 322 -23.98 -4.75 15.39
CA GLU A 322 -24.67 -6.02 15.19
C GLU A 322 -24.62 -6.55 13.74
N TYR A 323 -24.49 -5.67 12.73
CA TYR A 323 -24.40 -6.05 11.33
C TYR A 323 -22.96 -6.29 10.87
N GLU A 324 -21.96 -5.64 11.48
CA GLU A 324 -20.53 -5.90 11.22
C GLU A 324 -20.18 -7.37 11.51
N GLN A 325 -20.66 -7.90 12.64
CA GLN A 325 -20.47 -9.32 13.00
C GLN A 325 -21.19 -10.28 12.05
N GLN A 326 -22.30 -9.86 11.43
CA GLN A 326 -23.03 -10.66 10.46
C GLN A 326 -22.37 -10.61 9.08
N ILE A 327 -21.77 -9.47 8.69
CA ILE A 327 -20.96 -9.32 7.48
C ILE A 327 -19.69 -10.19 7.56
N GLU A 328 -18.99 -10.19 8.70
CA GLU A 328 -17.80 -11.03 8.93
C GLU A 328 -18.11 -12.53 8.79
N ALA A 329 -19.35 -12.95 9.09
CA ALA A 329 -19.78 -14.34 9.00
C ALA A 329 -20.13 -14.81 7.56
N VAL A 330 -20.19 -13.90 6.57
CA VAL A 330 -20.74 -14.18 5.22
C VAL A 330 -19.80 -14.96 4.33
N GLN A 331 -18.56 -15.26 4.75
CA GLN A 331 -17.59 -15.99 3.92
C GLN A 331 -17.53 -15.42 2.50
N LEU A 332 -17.40 -14.10 2.37
CA LEU A 332 -16.49 -13.63 1.33
C LEU A 332 -15.12 -14.01 1.84
N GLU A 333 -14.42 -14.88 1.11
CA GLU A 333 -13.05 -15.18 1.49
C GLU A 333 -12.27 -13.88 1.43
N ALA A 334 -11.37 -13.64 2.39
CA ALA A 334 -10.58 -12.39 2.43
C ALA A 334 -9.91 -12.10 1.06
N PHE A 335 -9.53 -13.18 0.37
CA PHE A 335 -9.02 -13.18 -0.99
C PHE A 335 -9.94 -12.47 -2.01
N ASP A 336 -11.25 -12.73 -1.99
CA ASP A 336 -12.20 -12.09 -2.92
C ASP A 336 -12.30 -10.58 -2.68
N LEU A 337 -12.21 -10.15 -1.42
CA LEU A 337 -12.21 -8.74 -1.03
C LEU A 337 -10.89 -8.04 -1.39
N ASP A 338 -9.75 -8.73 -1.32
CA ASP A 338 -8.45 -8.20 -1.70
C ASP A 338 -8.33 -8.00 -3.22
N ILE A 339 -8.82 -8.97 -4.01
CA ILE A 339 -8.93 -8.84 -5.47
C ILE A 339 -9.83 -7.66 -5.84
N ALA A 340 -10.97 -7.57 -5.17
CA ALA A 340 -11.93 -6.51 -5.34
C ALA A 340 -11.36 -5.11 -5.08
N GLU A 341 -10.67 -4.95 -3.95
CA GLU A 341 -9.99 -3.70 -3.61
C GLU A 341 -8.95 -3.35 -4.67
N THR A 342 -8.18 -4.34 -5.11
CA THR A 342 -7.14 -4.18 -6.14
C THR A 342 -7.72 -3.71 -7.47
N ILE A 343 -8.85 -4.29 -7.91
CA ILE A 343 -9.56 -3.87 -9.13
C ILE A 343 -10.02 -2.41 -9.03
N LEU A 344 -10.67 -2.06 -7.92
CA LEU A 344 -11.17 -0.69 -7.69
C LEU A 344 -10.01 0.31 -7.60
N ARG A 345 -8.90 -0.04 -6.95
CA ARG A 345 -7.70 0.78 -6.82
C ARG A 345 -7.04 1.01 -8.17
N CYS A 346 -6.95 -0.03 -9.01
CA CYS A 346 -6.46 0.10 -10.38
C CYS A 346 -7.34 1.04 -11.21
N ALA A 347 -8.65 0.89 -11.15
CA ALA A 347 -9.59 1.77 -11.85
C ALA A 347 -9.50 3.21 -11.34
N PHE A 348 -9.43 3.39 -10.03
CA PHE A 348 -9.21 4.69 -9.41
C PHE A 348 -7.93 5.36 -9.92
N PHE A 349 -6.78 4.68 -9.88
CA PHE A 349 -5.52 5.24 -10.40
C PHE A 349 -5.58 5.51 -11.90
N HIS A 350 -6.26 4.69 -12.68
CA HIS A 350 -6.43 4.93 -14.10
C HIS A 350 -7.15 6.27 -14.33
N HIS A 351 -8.31 6.47 -13.69
CA HIS A 351 -9.21 7.59 -13.96
C HIS A 351 -8.90 8.87 -13.16
N TYR A 352 -8.16 8.80 -12.04
CA TYR A 352 -7.79 9.99 -11.26
C TYR A 352 -7.13 11.07 -12.14
N PRO A 353 -7.52 12.37 -12.04
CA PRO A 353 -8.43 12.96 -11.05
C PRO A 353 -9.93 12.98 -11.44
N GLN A 354 -10.31 12.37 -12.56
CA GLN A 354 -11.70 12.38 -13.07
C GLN A 354 -12.54 11.25 -12.48
N ILE A 355 -12.82 11.33 -11.17
CA ILE A 355 -13.56 10.28 -10.46
C ILE A 355 -15.06 10.62 -10.41
N PRO A 356 -15.97 9.71 -10.82
CA PRO A 356 -17.40 9.96 -10.72
C PRO A 356 -17.87 10.04 -9.26
N SER A 357 -18.98 10.73 -9.02
CA SER A 357 -19.60 10.77 -7.69
C SER A 357 -20.25 9.44 -7.35
N ILE A 358 -19.85 8.84 -6.22
CA ILE A 358 -20.42 7.59 -5.68
C ILE A 358 -21.68 7.84 -4.83
N GLN A 359 -21.78 9.01 -4.18
CA GLN A 359 -22.77 9.29 -3.13
C GLN A 359 -24.24 9.11 -3.52
N SER A 360 -24.57 9.29 -4.80
CA SER A 360 -25.96 9.22 -5.26
C SER A 360 -26.39 7.82 -5.69
N ASP A 361 -25.48 6.84 -5.77
CA ASP A 361 -25.79 5.54 -6.37
C ASP A 361 -24.89 4.38 -5.89
N VAL A 362 -24.73 4.26 -4.57
CA VAL A 362 -23.95 3.14 -3.97
C VAL A 362 -24.46 1.79 -4.46
N LYS A 363 -25.78 1.63 -4.58
CA LYS A 363 -26.42 0.40 -5.08
C LYS A 363 -25.95 0.06 -6.50
N ALA A 364 -26.00 0.99 -7.46
CA ALA A 364 -25.54 0.68 -8.82
C ALA A 364 -24.03 0.40 -8.88
N TRP A 365 -23.22 1.08 -8.07
CA TRP A 365 -21.78 0.79 -7.94
C TRP A 365 -21.54 -0.62 -7.39
N ALA A 366 -22.26 -1.01 -6.33
CA ALA A 366 -22.12 -2.32 -5.72
C ALA A 366 -22.62 -3.43 -6.65
N MET A 367 -23.70 -3.18 -7.39
CA MET A 367 -24.18 -4.13 -8.42
C MET A 367 -23.20 -4.28 -9.57
N ALA A 368 -22.58 -3.19 -10.02
CA ALA A 368 -21.53 -3.24 -11.03
C ALA A 368 -20.36 -4.10 -10.55
N PHE A 369 -19.94 -3.89 -9.30
CA PHE A 369 -18.88 -4.62 -8.63
C PHE A 369 -19.20 -6.12 -8.47
N LEU A 370 -20.38 -6.48 -7.95
CA LEU A 370 -20.82 -7.88 -7.83
C LEU A 370 -20.86 -8.61 -9.18
N SER A 371 -21.27 -7.92 -10.24
CA SER A 371 -21.25 -8.50 -11.59
C SER A 371 -19.84 -8.73 -12.12
N ILE A 372 -18.86 -7.92 -11.71
CA ILE A 372 -17.46 -8.12 -12.06
C ILE A 372 -16.92 -9.36 -11.31
N MET A 373 -17.20 -9.47 -10.02
CA MET A 373 -16.82 -10.67 -9.24
C MET A 373 -17.42 -11.94 -9.83
N GLN A 374 -18.71 -11.91 -10.18
CA GLN A 374 -19.38 -13.03 -10.85
C GLN A 374 -18.65 -13.45 -12.13
N GLU A 375 -18.29 -12.50 -13.00
CA GLU A 375 -17.57 -12.81 -14.23
C GLU A 375 -16.16 -13.36 -13.97
N GLY A 376 -15.49 -12.91 -12.92
CA GLY A 376 -14.20 -13.44 -12.49
C GLY A 376 -14.32 -14.90 -12.02
N THR A 377 -15.26 -15.19 -11.12
CA THR A 377 -15.52 -16.55 -10.60
C THR A 377 -15.95 -17.53 -11.72
N GLU A 378 -16.88 -17.12 -12.59
CA GLU A 378 -17.31 -17.95 -13.72
C GLU A 378 -16.19 -18.12 -14.76
N GLY A 379 -15.33 -17.10 -14.92
CA GLY A 379 -14.16 -17.14 -15.79
C GLY A 379 -13.10 -18.14 -15.34
N SER A 380 -12.88 -18.27 -14.02
CA SER A 380 -11.97 -19.25 -13.42
C SER A 380 -12.55 -20.67 -13.33
N GLY A 381 -13.72 -20.92 -13.95
CA GLY A 381 -14.36 -22.24 -13.99
C GLY A 381 -15.17 -22.62 -12.74
N ASP A 382 -15.30 -21.72 -11.76
CA ASP A 382 -16.10 -21.92 -10.56
C ASP A 382 -17.57 -21.52 -10.77
N GLU A 383 -18.46 -22.13 -10.00
CA GLU A 383 -19.89 -21.77 -10.03
C GLU A 383 -20.17 -20.59 -9.10
N TRP A 384 -20.71 -19.49 -9.64
CA TRP A 384 -21.21 -18.38 -8.84
C TRP A 384 -22.50 -18.81 -8.09
N PRO A 385 -22.49 -18.93 -6.75
CA PRO A 385 -23.57 -19.58 -6.01
C PRO A 385 -24.76 -18.66 -5.72
N TYR A 386 -24.68 -17.39 -6.12
CA TYR A 386 -25.67 -16.36 -5.81
C TYR A 386 -26.59 -16.07 -7.00
N ALA A 387 -27.79 -15.53 -6.75
CA ALA A 387 -28.73 -15.23 -7.82
C ALA A 387 -28.19 -14.16 -8.77
N CYS A 388 -28.14 -14.46 -10.08
CA CYS A 388 -27.73 -13.50 -11.10
C CYS A 388 -28.71 -12.31 -11.15
N GLN A 389 -28.20 -11.10 -10.96
CA GLN A 389 -29.01 -9.88 -11.06
C GLN A 389 -28.87 -9.23 -12.44
N GLU A 390 -29.99 -8.81 -13.04
CA GLU A 390 -29.95 -7.99 -14.23
C GLU A 390 -29.43 -6.58 -13.91
N LEU A 391 -28.28 -6.22 -14.48
CA LEU A 391 -27.75 -4.87 -14.34
C LEU A 391 -28.63 -3.84 -15.04
N HIS A 392 -29.07 -2.84 -14.28
CA HIS A 392 -29.66 -1.62 -14.83
C HIS A 392 -28.60 -0.75 -15.53
N VAL A 393 -29.06 0.22 -16.33
CA VAL A 393 -28.19 1.03 -17.22
C VAL A 393 -27.04 1.71 -16.46
N THR A 394 -27.31 2.31 -15.30
CA THR A 394 -26.28 3.00 -14.50
C THR A 394 -25.22 2.03 -13.98
N ALA A 395 -25.62 0.84 -13.50
CA ALA A 395 -24.69 -0.18 -13.03
C ALA A 395 -23.81 -0.71 -14.18
N ARG A 396 -24.35 -0.84 -15.40
CA ARG A 396 -23.53 -1.19 -16.59
C ARG A 396 -22.49 -0.12 -16.88
N MET A 397 -22.85 1.16 -16.81
CA MET A 397 -21.91 2.26 -17.00
C MET A 397 -20.79 2.27 -15.95
N HIS A 398 -21.11 1.99 -14.68
CA HIS A 398 -20.11 1.85 -13.62
C HIS A 398 -19.19 0.65 -13.85
N LYS A 399 -19.74 -0.48 -14.28
CA LYS A 399 -18.97 -1.66 -14.64
C LYS A 399 -17.98 -1.37 -15.77
N GLU A 400 -18.44 -0.75 -16.85
CA GLU A 400 -17.57 -0.33 -17.97
C GLU A 400 -16.48 0.65 -17.52
N TRP A 401 -16.81 1.56 -16.59
CA TRP A 401 -15.82 2.47 -16.01
C TRP A 401 -14.74 1.72 -15.25
N ILE A 402 -15.10 0.73 -14.42
CA ILE A 402 -14.15 -0.11 -13.67
C ILE A 402 -13.28 -0.90 -14.66
N LEU A 403 -13.89 -1.68 -15.55
CA LEU A 403 -13.18 -2.55 -16.49
C LEU A 403 -12.24 -1.78 -17.44
N LYS A 404 -12.60 -0.57 -17.85
CA LYS A 404 -11.71 0.28 -18.65
C LYS A 404 -10.42 0.66 -17.88
N GLY A 405 -10.52 0.77 -16.56
CA GLY A 405 -9.41 1.06 -15.68
C GLY A 405 -8.56 -0.16 -15.31
N THR A 406 -9.09 -1.37 -15.53
CA THR A 406 -8.46 -2.68 -15.31
C THR A 406 -8.47 -3.50 -16.60
N PRO A 407 -7.67 -3.14 -17.62
CA PRO A 407 -7.62 -3.88 -18.88
C PRO A 407 -7.14 -5.34 -18.70
N ASP A 408 -6.32 -5.59 -17.69
CA ASP A 408 -5.76 -6.91 -17.35
C ASP A 408 -6.68 -7.70 -16.40
N PHE A 409 -7.98 -7.36 -16.39
CA PHE A 409 -8.97 -7.91 -15.46
C PHE A 409 -8.97 -9.45 -15.42
N TYR A 410 -8.88 -10.11 -16.58
CA TYR A 410 -8.91 -11.58 -16.63
C TYR A 410 -7.59 -12.21 -16.18
N GLU A 411 -6.46 -11.53 -16.34
CA GLU A 411 -5.16 -12.03 -15.87
C GLU A 411 -5.13 -12.12 -14.33
N LEU A 412 -5.85 -11.23 -13.63
CA LEU A 412 -6.00 -11.25 -12.17
C LEU A 412 -6.77 -12.47 -11.63
N PHE A 413 -7.55 -13.17 -12.47
CA PHE A 413 -8.28 -14.38 -12.07
C PHE A 413 -7.64 -15.66 -12.61
N ASP A 414 -6.80 -15.57 -13.65
CA ASP A 414 -6.02 -16.69 -14.17
C ASP A 414 -4.89 -17.11 -13.19
N GLU A 415 -4.40 -16.20 -12.34
CA GLU A 415 -3.48 -16.53 -11.22
C GLU A 415 -4.08 -17.56 -10.25
N ARG A 416 -5.41 -17.76 -10.27
CA ARG A 416 -6.14 -18.75 -9.47
C ARG A 416 -6.05 -20.19 -9.99
N GLU A 417 -5.63 -20.41 -11.24
CA GLU A 417 -5.37 -21.76 -11.80
C GLU A 417 -3.93 -22.23 -11.54
N GLU A 418 -3.02 -21.32 -11.15
CA GLU A 418 -1.62 -21.63 -10.82
C GLU A 418 -1.35 -21.74 -9.31
N GLU A 419 -2.29 -21.31 -8.46
CA GLU A 419 -2.40 -21.64 -7.01
C GLU A 419 -3.19 -22.93 -6.77
#